data_AF-A0A8J6QRV0-F1
#
_entry.id   AF-A0A8J6QRV0-F1
#
_cell.length_a   1.000
_cell.length_b   1.000
_cell.length_c   1.000
_cell.angle_alpha   90.00
_cell.angle_beta   90.00
_cell.angle_gamma   90.00
#
_symmetry.space_group_name_H-M   'P 1'
#
loop_
_entity.id
_entity.type
_entity.pdbx_description
1 polymer ?
#
loop_
_entity_poly.entity_id
_entity_poly.type
_entity_poly.pdbx_seq_one_letter_code
_entity_poly.pdbx_strand_id
1 'polypeptide(L)' 'MEIGQTVLFEIESGKEFRATVTRIDITTNEAWVEDERKTPWRGPLDKLRPFKPEPS' A
#
# COMPACT_ATOMS: atom_id res chain seq x y z
N MET A 1 -0.97 3.60 -9.77
CA MET A 1 -0.78 3.76 -8.32
C MET A 1 -0.06 5.07 -8.11
N GLU A 2 -0.53 5.89 -7.19
CA GLU A 2 -0.04 7.26 -6.97
C GLU A 2 0.18 7.52 -5.47
N ILE A 3 1.05 8.48 -5.14
CA ILE A 3 1.27 8.93 -3.77
C ILE A 3 -0.02 9.60 -3.27
N GLY A 4 -0.46 9.27 -2.05
CA GLY A 4 -1.72 9.69 -1.45
C GLY A 4 -2.88 8.74 -1.71
N GLN A 5 -2.71 7.72 -2.57
CA GLN A 5 -3.76 6.73 -2.83
C GLN A 5 -3.87 5.74 -1.67
N THR A 6 -5.11 5.44 -1.25
CA THR A 6 -5.39 4.31 -0.35
C THR A 6 -5.35 2.99 -1.12
N VAL A 7 -4.64 2.03 -0.57
CA VAL A 7 -4.35 0.72 -1.16
C VAL A 7 -4.51 -0.36 -0.09
N LEU A 8 -4.69 -1.61 -0.52
CA LEU A 8 -4.54 -2.78 0.33
C LEU A 8 -3.10 -3.27 0.24
N PHE A 9 -2.41 -3.32 1.36
CA PHE A 9 -1.05 -3.82 1.47
C PHE A 9 -1.04 -5.21 2.12
N GLU A 10 -0.49 -6.18 1.42
CA GLU A 10 -0.34 -7.56 1.88
C GLU A 10 1.03 -7.77 2.56
N ILE A 11 1.03 -8.14 3.84
CA ILE A 11 2.26 -8.52 4.56
C ILE A 11 2.57 -10.01 4.41
N GLU A 12 3.81 -10.41 4.72
CA GLU A 12 4.28 -11.79 4.59
C GLU A 12 3.44 -12.84 5.34
N SER A 13 2.67 -12.43 6.35
CA SER A 13 1.71 -13.31 7.03
C SER A 13 0.44 -13.61 6.21
N GLY A 14 0.33 -13.11 4.98
CA GLY A 14 -0.87 -13.22 4.13
C GLY A 14 -2.04 -12.33 4.57
N LYS A 15 -1.79 -11.43 5.53
CA LYS A 15 -2.80 -10.47 6.01
C LYS A 15 -2.74 -9.21 5.15
N GLU A 16 -3.89 -8.76 4.69
CA GLU A 16 -4.04 -7.50 3.97
C GLU A 16 -4.61 -6.43 4.91
N PHE A 17 -4.12 -5.19 4.82
CA PHE A 17 -4.70 -4.05 5.51
C PHE A 17 -4.68 -2.80 4.64
N ARG A 18 -5.51 -1.82 5.00
CA ARG A 18 -5.57 -0.54 4.29
C ARG A 18 -4.41 0.34 4.70
N ALA A 19 -3.70 0.86 3.71
CA ALA A 19 -2.63 1.80 3.91
C ALA A 19 -2.66 2.87 2.82
N THR A 20 -2.07 4.03 3.08
CA THR A 20 -1.95 5.12 2.13
C THR A 20 -0.53 5.17 1.60
N VAL A 21 -0.35 5.22 0.28
CA VAL A 21 0.98 5.30 -0.32
C VAL A 21 1.61 6.65 -0.02
N THR A 22 2.77 6.66 0.63
CA THR A 22 3.50 7.89 0.96
C THR A 22 4.73 8.09 0.10
N ARG A 23 5.32 7.00 -0.41
CA ARG A 23 6.46 7.05 -1.33
C ARG A 23 6.47 5.83 -2.24
N ILE A 24 6.90 6.02 -3.48
CA ILE A 24 7.10 4.96 -4.47
C ILE A 24 8.54 5.05 -4.96
N ASP A 25 9.26 3.93 -4.94
CA ASP A 25 10.57 3.79 -5.57
C ASP A 25 10.49 2.75 -6.69
N ILE A 26 10.45 3.26 -7.92
CA ILE A 26 10.37 2.44 -9.13
C ILE A 26 11.68 1.71 -9.42
N THR A 27 12.79 2.15 -8.84
CA THR A 27 14.11 1.56 -9.08
C THR A 27 14.22 0.23 -8.37
N THR A 28 13.73 0.18 -7.13
CA THR A 28 13.69 -1.06 -6.32
C THR A 28 12.35 -1.77 -6.38
N ASN A 29 11.37 -1.23 -7.11
CA ASN A 29 10.00 -1.73 -7.19
C ASN A 29 9.36 -1.86 -5.79
N GLU A 30 9.61 -0.88 -4.92
CA GLU A 30 9.09 -0.82 -3.55
C GLU A 30 8.23 0.43 -3.33
N ALA A 31 7.36 0.38 -2.33
CA ALA A 31 6.69 1.55 -1.80
C ALA A 31 6.73 1.59 -0.27
N TRP A 32 6.57 2.81 0.23
CA TRP A 32 6.26 3.10 1.60
C TRP A 32 4.80 3.47 1.69
N VAL A 33 4.13 2.87 2.66
CA VAL A 33 2.73 3.12 2.95
C VAL A 33 2.55 3.37 4.43
N GLU A 34 1.53 4.13 4.81
CA GLU A 34 1.17 4.36 6.20
C GLU A 34 -0.22 3.78 6.47
N ASP A 35 -0.36 3.00 7.54
CA ASP A 35 -1.68 2.54 7.97
C ASP A 35 -2.49 3.66 8.64
N GLU A 36 -3.75 3.39 9.02
CA GLU A 36 -4.62 4.36 9.70
C GLU A 36 -4.03 4.91 11.01
N ARG A 37 -3.14 4.16 11.67
CA ARG A 37 -2.38 4.57 12.87
C ARG A 37 -1.12 5.38 12.55
N LYS A 38 -0.87 5.70 11.27
CA LYS A 38 0.36 6.32 10.77
C LYS A 38 1.62 5.49 11.06
N THR A 39 1.49 4.17 11.14
CA THR A 39 2.68 3.31 11.21
C THR A 39 3.25 3.19 9.80
N PRO A 40 4.53 3.52 9.58
CA PRO A 40 5.16 3.36 8.28
C PRO A 40 5.44 1.88 8.01
N TRP A 41 5.04 1.42 6.83
CA TRP A 41 5.30 0.09 6.29
C TRP A 41 6.03 0.23 4.97
N ARG A 42 6.90 -0.74 4.65
CA ARG A 42 7.60 -0.83 3.38
C ARG A 42 7.40 -2.21 2.79
N GLY A 43 7.14 -2.26 1.49
CA GLY A 43 7.23 -3.52 0.76
C GLY A 43 7.16 -3.35 -0.75
N PRO A 44 7.23 -4.46 -1.49
CA PRO A 44 7.25 -4.44 -2.94
C PRO A 44 5.92 -3.97 -3.52
N LEU A 45 5.97 -3.34 -4.70
CA LEU A 45 4.79 -2.79 -5.37
C LEU A 45 3.73 -3.86 -5.69
N ASP A 46 4.16 -5.09 -5.97
CA ASP A 46 3.28 -6.24 -6.23
C ASP A 46 2.39 -6.63 -5.03
N LYS A 47 2.76 -6.20 -3.82
CA LYS A 47 1.96 -6.41 -2.60
C LYS A 47 0.93 -5.31 -2.35
N LEU A 48 0.90 -4.28 -3.19
CA LEU A 48 -0.06 -3.18 -3.11
C LEU A 48 -1.15 -3.38 -4.14
N ARG A 49 -2.39 -3.53 -3.67
CA ARG A 49 -3.56 -3.60 -4.53
C ARG A 49 -4.37 -2.31 -4.42
N PRO A 50 -4.85 -1.72 -5.53
CA PRO A 50 -5.71 -0.55 -5.45
C PRO A 50 -6.98 -0.89 -4.67
N PHE A 51 -7.28 -0.10 -3.65
CA PHE A 51 -8.55 -0.22 -2.94
C PHE A 51 -9.65 0.37 -3.82
N LYS A 52 -10.39 -0.49 -4.52
CA LYS A 52 -11.59 -0.09 -5.26
C LYS A 52 -12.81 -0.32 -4.37
N PRO A 53 -13.47 0.73 -3.85
CA PRO A 53 -14.83 0.55 -3.35
C PRO A 53 -15.69 0.10 -4.54
N GLU A 54 -16.41 -1.01 -4.40
CA GLU A 54 -17.42 -1.40 -5.39
C GLU A 54 -18.41 -0.23 -5.55
N PRO A 55 -18.76 0.17 -6.79
CA PRO A 55 -19.85 1.11 -6.99
C PRO A 55 -21.14 0.48 -6.46
N SER A 56 -21.76 1.13 -5.48
CA SER A 56 -23.09 0.79 -4.97
C SER A 56 -24.17 0.99 -6.03
#